data_AF-A0A5N9A1P5-F1
#
_entry.id   AF-A0A5N9A1P5-F1
#
_cell.length_a   1.000
_cell.length_b   1.000
_cell.length_c   1.000
_cell.angle_alpha   90.00
_cell.angle_beta   90.00
_cell.angle_gamma   90.00
#
_symmetry.space_group_name_H-M   'P 1'
#
loop_
_entity.id
_entity.type
_entity.pdbx_description
1 polymer ?
#
loop_
_entity_poly.entity_id
_entity_poly.type
_entity_poly.pdbx_seq_one_letter_code
_entity_poly.pdbx_strand_id
1 'polypeptide(L)'
;KESLSKELSNKLDSQIFIHAIDSKWVEHLTMMDNMRQSIGLEAIGQRNPLIQYKKMGFEMFSILMTQIKSQIASDAIRVSNIQKTNDRVYKEQKSNFEDTKKNMELASNSVGGSNENLSRQERRRLERINRKNSKKRR
;
A
#
# COMPACT_ATOMS: atom_id res chain seq x y z
N LYS A 1 3.18 23.09 -2.90
CA LYS A 1 2.85 21.70 -2.51
C LYS A 1 2.61 20.81 -3.72
N GLU A 2 1.91 21.29 -4.75
CA GLU A 2 1.66 20.55 -6.00
C GLU A 2 2.92 20.20 -6.82
N SER A 3 3.90 21.11 -6.88
CA SER A 3 5.18 20.87 -7.56
C SER A 3 6.00 19.71 -6.95
N LEU A 4 6.13 19.69 -5.63
CA LEU A 4 6.85 18.63 -4.91
C LEU A 4 6.17 17.26 -5.07
N SER A 5 4.84 17.23 -5.08
CA SER A 5 4.09 15.99 -5.32
C SER A 5 4.35 15.45 -6.72
N LYS A 6 4.43 16.32 -7.73
CA LYS A 6 4.70 15.93 -9.11
C LYS A 6 6.14 15.45 -9.31
N GLU A 7 7.11 16.11 -8.67
CA GLU A 7 8.52 15.66 -8.67
C GLU A 7 8.69 14.29 -8.02
N LEU A 8 8.01 14.04 -6.89
CA LEU A 8 8.04 12.74 -6.23
C LEU A 8 7.42 11.65 -7.12
N SER A 9 6.29 11.94 -7.77
CA SER A 9 5.68 11.01 -8.74
C SER A 9 6.63 10.65 -9.87
N ASN A 10 7.27 11.64 -10.50
CA ASN A 10 8.20 11.39 -11.60
C ASN A 10 9.42 10.55 -11.18
N LYS A 11 9.93 10.77 -9.96
CA LYS A 11 11.02 9.97 -9.39
C LYS A 11 10.58 8.53 -9.14
N LEU A 12 9.38 8.32 -8.60
CA LEU A 12 8.81 7.00 -8.40
C LEU A 12 8.61 6.27 -9.75
N ASP A 13 8.08 6.96 -10.75
CA ASP A 13 7.92 6.40 -12.09
C ASP A 13 9.27 5.96 -12.65
N SER A 14 10.29 6.83 -12.62
CA SER A 14 11.64 6.48 -13.09
C SER A 14 12.21 5.26 -12.35
N GLN A 15 11.98 5.17 -11.04
CA GLN A 15 12.44 4.05 -10.23
C GLN A 15 11.74 2.74 -10.60
N ILE A 16 10.42 2.78 -10.87
CA ILE A 16 9.66 1.61 -11.34
C ILE A 16 10.22 1.11 -12.67
N PHE A 17 10.49 2.01 -13.61
CA PHE A 17 11.05 1.65 -14.91
C PHE A 17 12.42 0.98 -14.78
N ILE A 18 13.35 1.61 -14.05
CA ILE A 18 14.71 1.07 -13.86
C ILE A 18 14.65 -0.29 -13.18
N HIS A 19 13.87 -0.41 -12.11
CA HIS A 19 13.74 -1.67 -11.37
C HIS A 19 13.19 -2.81 -12.23
N ALA A 20 12.15 -2.54 -13.04
CA ALA A 20 11.56 -3.54 -13.92
C ALA A 20 12.53 -4.01 -15.01
N ILE A 21 13.34 -3.08 -15.56
CA ILE A 21 14.35 -3.41 -16.57
C ILE A 21 15.47 -4.24 -15.95
N ASP A 22 16.05 -3.81 -14.83
CA ASP A 22 17.18 -4.48 -14.19
C ASP A 22 16.83 -5.93 -13.80
N SER A 23 15.67 -6.10 -13.16
CA SER A 23 15.20 -7.42 -12.71
C SER A 23 15.05 -8.40 -13.88
N LYS A 24 14.40 -7.94 -14.96
CA LYS A 24 14.14 -8.77 -16.14
C LYS A 24 15.38 -8.99 -17.00
N TRP A 25 16.31 -8.05 -17.01
CA TRP A 25 17.57 -8.17 -17.72
C TRP A 25 18.47 -9.26 -17.12
N VAL A 26 18.59 -9.30 -15.78
CA VAL A 26 19.36 -10.35 -15.08
C VAL A 26 18.78 -11.74 -15.36
N GLU A 27 17.46 -11.87 -15.33
CA GLU A 27 16.76 -13.11 -15.69
C GLU A 27 17.05 -13.52 -17.15
N HIS A 28 17.00 -12.57 -18.08
CA HIS A 28 17.31 -12.81 -19.49
C HIS A 28 18.75 -13.27 -19.72
N LEU A 29 19.73 -12.63 -19.08
CA LEU A 29 21.14 -13.04 -19.18
C LEU A 29 21.34 -14.49 -18.70
N THR A 30 20.73 -14.84 -17.57
CA THR A 30 20.75 -16.21 -17.04
C THR A 30 20.14 -17.20 -18.04
N MET A 31 19.03 -16.83 -18.67
CA MET A 31 18.38 -17.68 -19.67
C MET A 31 19.21 -17.82 -20.95
N MET A 32 19.89 -16.75 -21.38
CA MET A 32 20.80 -16.76 -22.53
C MET A 32 22.04 -17.62 -22.28
N ASP A 33 22.58 -17.62 -21.06
CA ASP A 33 23.69 -18.50 -20.67
C ASP A 33 23.28 -19.97 -20.68
N ASN A 34 22.09 -20.29 -20.15
CA ASN A 34 21.54 -21.65 -20.19
C ASN A 34 21.30 -22.10 -21.63
N MET A 35 20.74 -21.24 -22.48
CA MET A 35 20.54 -21.53 -23.90
C MET A 35 21.86 -21.79 -24.62
N ARG A 36 22.90 -21.00 -24.33
CA ARG A 36 24.24 -21.20 -24.90
C ARG A 36 24.80 -22.58 -24.56
N GLN A 37 24.61 -23.02 -23.31
CA GLN A 37 25.03 -24.36 -22.89
C GLN A 37 24.21 -25.47 -23.58
N SER A 38 22.89 -25.30 -23.71
CA SER A 38 22.02 -26.24 -24.42
C SER A 38 22.41 -26.40 -25.89
N ILE A 39 22.65 -25.29 -26.59
CA ILE A 39 23.08 -25.31 -28.00
C ILE A 39 24.47 -25.95 -28.14
N GLY A 40 25.37 -25.71 -27.17
CA GLY A 40 26.68 -26.35 -27.13
C GLY A 40 26.60 -27.88 -27.04
N LEU A 41 25.61 -28.42 -26.32
CA LEU A 41 25.36 -29.85 -26.21
C LEU A 41 24.68 -30.45 -27.47
N GLU A 42 23.83 -29.67 -28.15
CA GLU A 42 23.08 -30.10 -29.33
C GLU A 42 23.87 -29.96 -30.66
N ALA A 43 25.01 -29.25 -30.64
CA ALA A 43 25.87 -29.00 -31.81
C ALA A 43 26.42 -30.25 -32.52
N ILE A 44 26.16 -31.45 -31.98
CA ILE A 44 26.45 -32.74 -32.63
C ILE A 44 25.56 -32.96 -33.89
N GLY A 45 24.47 -32.20 -34.06
CA GLY A 45 23.43 -32.42 -35.08
C GLY A 45 23.52 -31.67 -36.43
N GLN A 46 24.70 -31.26 -36.91
CA GLN A 46 24.90 -30.63 -38.24
C GLN A 46 24.24 -29.25 -38.48
N ARG A 47 23.53 -28.67 -37.51
CA ARG A 47 23.04 -27.28 -37.58
C ARG A 47 24.07 -26.30 -37.05
N ASN A 48 24.23 -25.16 -37.73
CA ASN A 48 25.15 -24.11 -37.30
C ASN A 48 24.68 -23.49 -35.96
N PRO A 49 25.42 -23.69 -34.85
CA PRO A 49 24.98 -23.27 -33.51
C PRO A 49 24.82 -21.75 -33.40
N LEU A 50 25.63 -20.99 -34.13
CA LEU A 50 25.57 -19.52 -34.17
C LEU A 50 24.22 -19.00 -34.70
N ILE A 51 23.67 -19.66 -35.74
CA ILE A 51 22.42 -19.23 -36.37
C ILE A 51 21.24 -19.52 -35.43
N GLN A 52 21.26 -20.68 -34.77
CA GLN A 52 20.26 -21.06 -33.77
C GLN A 52 20.28 -20.11 -32.58
N TYR A 53 21.46 -19.81 -32.03
CA TYR A 53 21.62 -18.88 -30.92
C TYR A 53 21.06 -17.50 -31.27
N LYS A 54 21.38 -16.97 -32.46
CA LYS A 54 20.84 -15.67 -32.90
C LYS A 54 19.32 -15.68 -33.04
N LYS A 55 18.75 -16.75 -33.61
CA LYS A 55 17.30 -16.87 -33.81
C LYS A 55 16.56 -16.95 -32.48
N MET A 56 16.96 -17.87 -31.60
CA MET A 56 16.33 -18.05 -30.29
C MET A 56 16.57 -16.85 -29.38
N GLY A 57 17.77 -16.25 -29.41
CA GLY A 57 18.06 -15.03 -28.66
C GLY A 57 17.14 -13.86 -29.04
N PHE A 58 16.83 -13.70 -30.33
CA PHE A 58 15.88 -12.68 -30.79
C PHE A 58 14.44 -12.95 -30.30
N GLU A 59 14.02 -14.21 -30.33
CA GLU A 59 12.70 -14.63 -29.82
C GLU A 59 12.58 -14.37 -28.31
N MET A 60 13.59 -14.76 -27.54
CA MET A 60 13.66 -14.51 -26.09
C MET A 60 13.70 -13.02 -25.75
N PHE A 61 14.39 -12.20 -26.55
CA PHE A 61 14.38 -10.75 -26.39
C PHE A 61 12.99 -10.14 -26.64
N SER A 62 12.25 -10.66 -27.62
CA SER A 62 10.88 -10.21 -27.89
C SER A 62 9.94 -10.52 -26.71
N ILE A 63 10.13 -11.69 -26.10
CA ILE A 63 9.41 -12.08 -24.87
C ILE A 63 9.81 -11.17 -23.71
N LEU A 64 11.10 -10.92 -23.50
CA LEU A 64 11.62 -10.00 -22.49
C LEU A 64 10.96 -8.62 -22.57
N MET A 65 10.88 -8.04 -23.77
CA MET A 65 10.23 -6.74 -23.97
C MET A 65 8.76 -6.74 -23.55
N THR A 66 8.05 -7.83 -23.82
CA THR A 66 6.64 -8.00 -23.41
C THR A 66 6.52 -8.12 -21.89
N GLN A 67 7.42 -8.89 -21.26
CA GLN A 67 7.46 -9.05 -19.82
C GLN A 67 7.77 -7.75 -19.09
N ILE A 68 8.74 -6.97 -19.56
CA ILE A 68 9.08 -5.67 -18.98
C ILE A 68 7.86 -4.74 -19.02
N LYS A 69 7.17 -4.64 -20.16
CA LYS A 69 5.95 -3.82 -20.27
C LYS A 69 4.86 -4.26 -19.30
N SER A 70 4.63 -5.57 -19.18
CA SER A 70 3.65 -6.12 -18.24
C SER A 70 4.02 -5.86 -16.78
N GLN A 71 5.32 -5.96 -16.45
CA GLN A 71 5.84 -5.72 -15.11
C GLN A 71 5.65 -4.25 -14.71
N ILE A 72 6.03 -3.31 -15.59
CA ILE A 72 5.83 -1.87 -15.37
C ILE A 72 4.36 -1.55 -15.12
N ALA A 73 3.45 -2.08 -15.94
CA ALA A 73 2.01 -1.87 -15.76
C ALA A 73 1.51 -2.39 -14.40
N SER A 74 1.96 -3.59 -14.01
CA SER A 74 1.59 -4.21 -12.73
C SER A 74 2.11 -3.41 -11.53
N ASP A 75 3.36 -2.95 -11.60
CA ASP A 75 4.02 -2.20 -10.54
C ASP A 75 3.41 -0.79 -10.41
N ALA A 76 3.13 -0.11 -11.52
CA ALA A 76 2.44 1.17 -11.51
C ALA A 76 1.05 1.07 -10.85
N ILE A 77 0.27 0.03 -11.18
CA ILE A 77 -1.04 -0.21 -10.55
C ILE A 77 -0.87 -0.45 -9.05
N ARG A 78 0.09 -1.30 -8.65
CA ARG A 78 0.36 -1.59 -7.25
C ARG A 78 0.70 -0.33 -6.46
N VAL A 79 1.59 0.51 -6.99
CA VAL A 79 1.97 1.79 -6.36
C VAL A 79 0.78 2.74 -6.24
N SER A 80 -0.05 2.85 -7.29
CA SER A 80 -1.25 3.69 -7.26
C SER A 80 -2.27 3.23 -6.21
N ASN A 81 -2.41 1.91 -6.01
CA ASN A 81 -3.30 1.34 -5.01
C ASN A 81 -2.79 1.61 -3.58
N ILE A 82 -1.47 1.51 -3.37
CA ILE A 82 -0.84 1.83 -2.09
C ILE A 82 -1.07 3.31 -1.73
N GLN A 83 -0.89 4.23 -2.67
CA GLN A 83 -1.16 5.66 -2.45
C GLN A 83 -2.62 5.89 -2.03
N LYS A 84 -3.58 5.27 -2.73
CA LYS A 84 -5.02 5.36 -2.37
C LYS A 84 -5.31 4.81 -0.98
N THR A 85 -4.66 3.71 -0.58
CA THR A 85 -4.86 3.12 0.76
C THR A 85 -4.31 4.04 1.85
N ASN A 86 -3.13 4.62 1.64
CA ASN A 86 -2.52 5.55 2.58
C ASN A 86 -3.42 6.79 2.78
N ASP A 87 -3.94 7.37 1.70
CA ASP A 87 -4.83 8.54 1.77
C ASP A 87 -6.12 8.26 2.54
N ARG A 88 -6.69 7.06 2.42
CA ARG A 88 -7.87 6.64 3.19
C ARG A 88 -7.54 6.52 4.68
N VAL A 89 -6.43 5.87 5.00
CA VAL A 89 -5.96 5.69 6.38
C VAL A 89 -5.68 7.04 7.05
N TYR A 90 -5.05 7.99 6.36
CA TYR A 90 -4.82 9.34 6.89
C TYR A 90 -6.13 10.09 7.16
N LYS A 91 -7.15 9.95 6.29
CA LYS A 91 -8.46 10.59 6.50
C LYS A 91 -9.21 9.99 7.69
N GLU A 92 -9.15 8.68 7.85
CA GLU A 92 -9.81 7.94 8.93
C GLU A 92 -9.16 8.21 10.30
N GLN A 93 -7.82 8.27 10.35
CA GLN A 93 -7.12 8.70 11.57
C GLN A 93 -7.45 10.14 11.94
N LYS A 94 -7.58 11.03 10.94
CA LYS A 94 -7.96 12.44 11.18
C LYS A 94 -9.40 12.56 11.70
N SER A 95 -10.37 11.84 11.13
CA SER A 95 -11.75 11.85 11.64
C SER A 95 -11.82 11.33 13.07
N ASN A 96 -11.14 10.22 13.36
CA ASN A 96 -11.09 9.65 14.71
C ASN A 96 -10.45 10.64 15.72
N PHE A 97 -9.40 11.36 15.30
CA PHE A 97 -8.79 12.39 16.13
C PHE A 97 -9.75 13.56 16.41
N GLU A 98 -10.46 14.07 15.39
CA GLU A 98 -11.47 15.12 15.57
C GLU A 98 -12.63 14.65 16.47
N ASP A 99 -13.08 13.41 16.32
CA ASP A 99 -14.13 12.82 17.15
C ASP A 99 -13.68 12.68 18.62
N THR A 100 -12.46 12.21 18.86
CA THR A 100 -11.89 12.14 20.22
C THR A 100 -11.72 13.52 20.85
N LYS A 101 -11.28 14.52 20.08
CA LYS A 101 -11.16 15.90 20.53
C LYS A 101 -12.52 16.51 20.86
N LYS A 102 -13.52 16.34 20.00
CA LYS A 102 -14.89 16.81 20.23
C LYS A 102 -15.52 16.19 21.48
N ASN A 103 -15.31 14.88 21.67
CA ASN A 103 -15.77 14.18 22.87
C ASN A 103 -15.09 14.68 24.15
N MET A 104 -13.81 15.05 24.08
CA MET A 104 -13.06 15.62 25.20
C MET A 104 -13.49 17.07 25.52
N GLU A 105 -13.80 17.88 24.51
CA GLU A 105 -14.37 19.22 24.69
C GLU A 105 -15.78 19.15 25.33
N LEU A 106 -16.63 18.24 24.86
CA LEU A 106 -17.95 17.96 25.45
C LEU A 106 -17.84 17.50 26.91
N ALA A 107 -16.87 16.63 27.22
CA ALA A 107 -16.62 16.19 28.59
C ALA A 107 -16.16 17.37 29.47
N SER A 108 -15.24 18.21 29.00
CA SER A 108 -14.76 19.38 29.75
C SER A 108 -15.88 20.39 30.05
N ASN A 109 -16.78 20.63 29.08
CA ASN A 109 -17.93 21.51 29.27
C ASN A 109 -18.97 20.93 30.24
N SER A 110 -19.10 19.60 30.32
CA SER A 110 -19.98 18.94 31.30
C SER A 110 -19.41 18.94 32.73
N VAL A 111 -18.07 18.97 32.88
CA VAL A 111 -17.39 19.03 34.18
C VAL A 111 -17.39 20.46 34.76
N GLY A 112 -17.54 21.48 33.92
CA GLY A 112 -17.73 22.89 34.32
C GLY A 112 -19.16 23.28 34.72
N GLY A 113 -20.13 22.36 34.58
CA GLY A 113 -21.52 22.56 35.01
C GLY A 113 -21.67 22.42 36.52
N SER A 114 -21.58 23.54 37.23
CA SER A 114 -21.86 23.65 38.66
C SER A 114 -23.16 22.94 39.04
N ASN A 115 -23.01 22.00 39.97
CA ASN A 115 -24.08 21.27 40.65
C ASN A 115 -24.88 22.19 41.60
N GLU A 116 -25.19 23.43 41.21
CA GLU A 116 -25.84 24.42 42.08
C GLU A 116 -27.33 24.58 41.82
N ASN A 117 -27.83 24.28 40.62
CA ASN A 117 -29.24 24.49 40.25
C ASN A 117 -30.08 23.21 40.10
N LEU A 118 -29.76 22.15 40.84
CA LEU A 118 -30.66 21.00 40.93
C LEU A 118 -31.62 21.18 42.11
N SER A 119 -32.93 21.24 41.83
CA SER A 119 -33.95 21.32 42.86
C SER A 119 -33.76 20.20 43.87
N ARG A 120 -33.98 20.50 45.15
CA ARG A 120 -33.79 19.57 46.28
C ARG A 120 -34.53 18.24 46.07
N GLN A 121 -35.61 18.26 45.28
CA GLN A 121 -36.36 17.07 44.86
C GLN A 121 -35.60 16.21 43.83
N GLU A 122 -34.92 16.80 42.86
CA GLU A 122 -34.16 16.09 41.83
C GLU A 122 -32.92 15.41 42.40
N ARG A 123 -32.23 16.04 43.36
CA ARG A 123 -31.13 15.39 44.09
C ARG A 123 -31.60 14.12 44.80
N ARG A 124 -32.72 14.19 45.54
CA ARG A 124 -33.31 13.03 46.22
C ARG A 124 -33.79 11.96 45.24
N ARG A 125 -34.30 12.36 44.08
CA ARG A 125 -34.77 11.43 43.04
C ARG A 125 -33.59 10.66 42.43
N LEU A 126 -32.50 11.35 42.09
CA LEU A 126 -31.28 10.75 41.57
C LEU A 126 -30.63 9.82 42.60
N GLU A 127 -30.60 10.23 43.87
CA GLU A 127 -30.04 9.42 44.96
C GLU A 127 -30.82 8.09 45.14
N ARG A 128 -32.16 8.12 45.04
CA ARG A 128 -33.00 6.91 45.06
C ARG A 128 -32.73 5.99 43.87
N ILE A 129 -32.56 6.55 42.68
CA ILE A 129 -32.26 5.77 41.47
C ILE A 129 -30.88 5.12 41.59
N ASN A 130 -29.88 5.85 42.09
CA ASN A 130 -28.52 5.33 42.26
C ASN A 130 -28.48 4.22 43.32
N ARG A 131 -29.22 4.36 44.42
CA ARG A 131 -29.37 3.31 45.45
C ARG A 131 -30.06 2.05 44.93
N LYS A 132 -31.00 2.19 43.99
CA LYS A 132 -31.64 1.04 43.32
C LYS A 132 -30.66 0.34 42.37
N ASN A 133 -29.88 1.10 41.60
CA ASN A 133 -28.90 0.55 40.68
C ASN A 133 -27.74 -0.15 41.39
N SER A 134 -27.29 0.35 42.54
CA SER A 134 -26.25 -0.31 43.33
C SER A 134 -26.71 -1.62 43.99
N LYS A 135 -27.99 -1.71 44.39
CA LYS A 135 -28.59 -2.95 44.90
C LYS A 135 -28.89 -3.98 43.81
N LYS A 136 -29.14 -3.55 42.57
CA LYS A 136 -29.39 -4.43 41.41
C LYS A 136 -28.10 -5.03 40.83
N ARG A 137 -26.95 -4.47 41.21
CA ARG A 137 -25.60 -4.91 40.79
C ARG A 137 -24.92 -5.85 41.80
N ARG A 138 -25.59 -6.18 42.90
CA ARG A 138 -25.22 -7.26 43.82
C ARG A 138 -26.21 -8.39 43.64
#